data_AF-A0A8S9ZDI4-F1
#
_entry.id   AF-A0A8S9ZDI4-F1
#
_cell.length_a   1.000
_cell.length_b   1.000
_cell.length_c   1.000
_cell.angle_alpha   90.00
_cell.angle_beta   90.00
_cell.angle_gamma   90.00
#
_symmetry.space_group_name_H-M   'P 1'
#
loop_
_entity.id
_entity.type
_entity.pdbx_description
1 polymer ?
#
loop_
_entity_poly.entity_id
_entity_poly.type
_entity_poly.pdbx_seq_one_letter_code
_entity_poly.pdbx_strand_id
1 'polypeptide(L)'
;MEWNNKIGLIIFQLNITRSCTYMLSSEKNGTWNIKNKKSKCTLFDYLNLKDGQRVQISINLDNNSRINSFIEVEDKIFELEKYDETIEYIKTQYIQVNGLILAKNNPIWIKLLREKDEEKLIF
;
A
#
# COMPACT_ATOMS: atom_id res chain seq x y z
N MET A 1 -5.44 18.35 -17.46
CA MET A 1 -5.79 17.42 -16.37
C MET A 1 -5.62 18.20 -15.09
N GLU A 2 -6.71 18.73 -14.54
CA GLU A 2 -6.65 19.59 -13.36
C GLU A 2 -6.42 18.72 -12.11
N TRP A 3 -5.34 19.01 -11.39
CA TRP A 3 -5.04 18.36 -10.12
C TRP A 3 -6.13 18.71 -9.10
N ASN A 4 -6.69 17.70 -8.45
CA ASN A 4 -7.71 17.90 -7.44
C ASN A 4 -7.03 18.39 -6.16
N ASN A 5 -7.04 19.71 -5.93
CA ASN A 5 -6.33 20.37 -4.82
C ASN A 5 -6.89 20.06 -3.42
N LYS A 6 -7.88 19.15 -3.31
CA LYS A 6 -8.39 18.64 -2.04
C LYS A 6 -8.14 17.14 -2.00
N ILE A 7 -7.09 16.72 -1.29
CA ILE A 7 -7.01 15.37 -0.74
C ILE A 7 -8.09 15.32 0.34
N GLY A 8 -9.33 14.99 -0.05
CA GLY A 8 -10.49 15.09 0.84
C GLY A 8 -10.65 13.91 1.80
N LEU A 9 -10.01 12.78 1.48
CA LEU A 9 -10.05 11.54 2.25
C LEU A 9 -8.89 10.63 1.81
N ILE A 10 -8.01 10.24 2.72
CA ILE A 10 -7.06 9.15 2.48
C ILE A 10 -7.64 7.87 3.07
N ILE A 11 -8.18 7.05 2.17
CA ILE A 11 -8.75 5.73 2.48
C ILE A 11 -7.70 4.83 3.12
N PHE A 12 -6.51 4.78 2.55
CA PHE A 12 -5.42 3.95 3.05
C PHE A 12 -4.07 4.55 2.64
N GLN A 13 -3.13 4.56 3.58
CA GLN A 13 -1.76 4.95 3.36
C GLN A 13 -0.84 3.90 3.99
N LEU A 14 0.05 3.36 3.15
CA LEU A 14 1.21 2.59 3.55
C LEU A 14 2.44 3.49 3.42
N ASN A 15 3.10 3.78 4.53
CA ASN A 15 4.38 4.48 4.55
C ASN A 15 5.47 3.50 4.97
N ILE A 16 6.52 3.36 4.15
CA ILE A 16 7.67 2.51 4.41
C ILE A 16 8.87 3.40 4.67
N THR A 17 9.54 3.16 5.80
CA THR A 17 10.74 3.93 6.20
C THR A 17 11.98 3.04 6.18
N ARG A 18 13.14 3.68 6.02
CA ARG A 18 14.46 3.00 6.03
C ARG A 18 14.81 2.29 7.34
N SER A 19 14.13 2.62 8.44
CA SER A 19 14.40 2.08 9.77
C SER A 19 13.66 0.77 10.08
N CYS A 20 13.37 -0.04 9.05
CA CYS A 20 12.57 -1.28 9.16
C CYS A 20 11.17 -1.06 9.72
N THR A 21 10.65 0.17 9.64
CA THR A 21 9.30 0.50 10.11
C THR A 21 8.40 0.80 8.93
N TYR A 22 7.18 0.30 9.02
CA TYR A 22 6.08 0.73 8.18
C TYR A 22 5.00 1.33 9.07
N MET A 23 4.17 2.18 8.46
CA MET A 23 3.01 2.78 9.08
C MET A 23 1.81 2.58 8.18
N LEU A 24 0.72 2.11 8.79
CA LEU A 24 -0.59 2.02 8.15
C LEU A 24 -1.50 3.09 8.77
N SER A 25 -2.06 3.93 7.92
CA SER A 25 -2.91 5.03 8.36
C SER A 25 -4.01 5.36 7.36
N SER A 26 -5.04 6.04 7.81
CA SER A 26 -6.05 6.71 7.00
C SER A 26 -6.16 8.16 7.45
N GLU A 27 -6.77 9.00 6.63
CA GLU A 27 -7.08 10.38 6.95
C GLU A 27 -8.54 10.63 6.58
N LYS A 28 -9.31 11.18 7.53
CA LYS A 28 -10.70 11.56 7.34
C LYS A 28 -10.95 12.92 8.00
N ASN A 29 -11.44 13.88 7.21
CA ASN A 29 -11.83 15.22 7.67
C ASN A 29 -10.74 15.97 8.44
N GLY A 30 -9.50 15.93 7.94
CA GLY A 30 -8.30 16.48 8.56
C GLY A 30 -7.70 15.64 9.69
N THR A 31 -8.29 14.50 10.06
CA THR A 31 -7.86 13.68 11.19
C THR A 31 -7.22 12.39 10.73
N TRP A 32 -6.00 12.14 11.18
CA TRP A 32 -5.26 10.92 10.89
C TRP A 32 -5.62 9.81 11.87
N ASN A 33 -6.01 8.65 11.35
CA ASN A 33 -6.07 7.42 12.14
C ASN A 33 -4.85 6.56 11.84
N ILE A 34 -3.94 6.49 12.81
CA ILE A 34 -2.69 5.73 12.72
C ILE A 34 -2.88 4.45 13.54
N LYS A 35 -3.04 3.30 12.87
CA LYS A 35 -3.21 2.04 13.60
C LYS A 35 -1.88 1.48 14.08
N ASN A 36 -0.86 1.45 13.22
CA ASN A 36 0.32 0.66 13.49
C ASN A 36 1.62 1.40 13.20
N LYS A 37 2.46 1.49 14.23
CA LYS A 37 3.88 1.84 14.14
C LYS A 37 4.67 0.70 14.77
N LYS A 38 5.03 -0.31 13.96
CA LYS A 38 6.02 -1.29 14.43
C LYS A 38 7.37 -0.58 14.53
N SER A 39 7.76 -0.22 15.75
CA SER A 39 8.96 0.57 16.08
C SER A 39 10.14 -0.28 16.56
N LYS A 40 9.96 -1.60 16.70
CA LYS A 40 11.00 -2.49 17.21
C LYS A 40 11.31 -3.57 16.20
N CYS A 41 12.34 -3.28 15.43
CA CYS A 41 13.42 -4.18 15.08
C CYS A 41 13.57 -5.41 16.01
N THR A 42 12.78 -6.47 15.80
CA THR A 42 12.99 -7.78 16.45
C THR A 42 13.58 -8.76 15.45
N LEU A 43 14.55 -9.56 15.91
CA LEU A 43 15.56 -10.31 15.15
C LEU A 43 15.12 -11.10 13.90
N PHE A 44 13.83 -11.37 13.68
CA PHE A 44 13.36 -12.30 12.63
C PHE A 44 12.45 -11.65 11.55
N ASP A 45 11.88 -10.46 11.78
CA ASP A 45 10.85 -9.85 10.89
C ASP A 45 11.18 -8.42 10.43
N TYR A 46 12.42 -8.17 10.02
CA TYR A 46 12.80 -6.86 9.49
C TYR A 46 12.43 -6.67 8.03
N LEU A 47 11.65 -5.63 7.76
CA LEU A 47 11.60 -5.00 6.44
C LEU A 47 12.92 -4.22 6.20
N ASN A 48 14.03 -4.93 6.00
CA ASN A 48 15.34 -4.33 5.76
C ASN A 48 15.58 -4.15 4.26
N LEU A 49 14.94 -3.14 3.67
CA LEU A 49 15.10 -2.82 2.26
C LEU A 49 16.47 -2.18 2.03
N LYS A 50 17.23 -2.70 1.06
CA LYS A 50 18.52 -2.14 0.64
C LYS A 50 18.28 -1.03 -0.38
N ASP A 51 19.15 -0.02 -0.38
CA ASP A 51 19.12 1.02 -1.43
C ASP A 51 19.29 0.36 -2.81
N GLY A 52 18.42 0.75 -3.75
CA GLY A 52 18.39 0.18 -5.11
C GLY A 52 17.75 -1.21 -5.22
N GLN A 53 17.29 -1.81 -4.11
CA GLN A 53 16.57 -3.09 -4.14
C GLN A 53 15.24 -2.94 -4.86
N ARG A 54 14.93 -3.92 -5.72
CA ARG A 54 13.60 -4.03 -6.33
C ARG A 54 12.63 -4.54 -5.30
N VAL A 55 11.49 -3.87 -5.21
CA VAL A 55 10.38 -4.25 -4.34
C VAL A 55 9.12 -4.35 -5.17
N GLN A 56 8.29 -5.33 -4.83
CA GLN A 56 6.89 -5.38 -5.24
C GLN A 56 6.03 -5.10 -4.01
N ILE A 57 5.04 -4.22 -4.16
CA ILE A 57 4.08 -3.91 -3.11
C ILE A 57 2.73 -4.37 -3.62
N SER A 58 2.14 -5.32 -2.90
CA SER A 58 0.84 -5.89 -3.23
C SER A 58 -0.17 -5.47 -2.18
N ILE A 59 -1.29 -4.89 -2.59
CA ILE A 59 -2.40 -4.51 -1.72
C ILE A 59 -3.64 -5.25 -2.23
N ASN A 60 -4.27 -6.03 -1.37
CA ASN A 60 -5.48 -6.77 -1.69
C ASN A 60 -6.53 -6.60 -0.61
N LEU A 61 -7.76 -6.97 -0.94
CA LEU A 61 -8.86 -7.05 0.01
C LEU A 61 -9.06 -8.51 0.38
N ASP A 62 -9.15 -8.79 1.68
CA ASP A 62 -9.52 -10.12 2.14
C ASP A 62 -11.05 -10.32 2.13
N ASN A 63 -11.50 -11.53 2.45
CA ASN A 63 -12.93 -11.89 2.42
C ASN A 63 -13.79 -11.04 3.37
N ASN A 64 -13.17 -10.36 4.34
CA ASN A 64 -13.84 -9.46 5.27
C ASN A 64 -13.71 -7.99 4.84
N SER A 65 -13.34 -7.73 3.58
CA SER A 65 -13.10 -6.37 3.06
C SER A 65 -11.99 -5.61 3.78
N ARG A 66 -11.08 -6.32 4.46
CA ARG A 66 -9.92 -5.69 5.12
C ARG A 66 -8.79 -5.57 4.12
N ILE A 67 -8.06 -4.48 4.22
CA ILE A 67 -6.87 -4.29 3.40
C ILE A 67 -5.77 -5.17 3.97
N ASN A 68 -5.28 -6.10 3.15
CA ASN A 68 -4.06 -6.84 3.42
C ASN A 68 -2.96 -6.36 2.47
N SER A 69 -1.73 -6.29 2.96
CA SER A 69 -0.63 -5.64 2.27
C SER A 69 0.64 -6.46 2.42
N PHE A 70 1.38 -6.56 1.33
CA PHE A 70 2.61 -7.33 1.25
C PHE A 70 3.71 -6.48 0.66
N ILE A 71 4.92 -6.67 1.18
CA ILE A 71 6.14 -6.18 0.54
C ILE A 71 6.97 -7.39 0.17
N GLU A 72 7.29 -7.49 -1.11
CA GLU A 72 7.95 -8.64 -1.70
C GLU A 72 9.30 -8.19 -2.26
N VAL A 73 10.34 -8.96 -1.92
CA VAL A 73 11.69 -8.88 -2.47
C VAL A 73 12.09 -10.25 -2.99
N GLU A 74 13.19 -10.34 -3.74
CA GLU A 74 13.58 -11.56 -4.46
C GLU A 74 13.62 -12.84 -3.59
N ASP A 75 13.96 -12.73 -2.32
CA ASP A 75 14.13 -13.84 -1.38
C ASP A 75 13.12 -13.87 -0.23
N LYS A 76 12.21 -12.89 -0.13
CA LYS A 76 11.33 -12.76 1.04
C LYS A 76 10.02 -12.03 0.74
N ILE A 77 8.96 -12.50 1.37
CA ILE A 77 7.66 -11.83 1.41
C ILE A 77 7.40 -11.39 2.85
N PHE A 78 7.06 -10.12 3.01
CA PHE A 78 6.66 -9.51 4.27
C PHE A 78 5.15 -9.27 4.22
N GLU A 79 4.38 -10.14 4.88
CA GLU A 79 2.97 -9.85 5.14
C GLU A 79 2.88 -8.78 6.23
N LEU A 80 2.23 -7.67 5.91
CA LEU A 80 1.95 -6.60 6.85
C LEU A 80 0.69 -6.92 7.63
N GLU A 81 0.50 -6.19 8.72
CA GLU A 81 -0.72 -6.33 9.51
C GLU A 81 -1.96 -5.89 8.71
N LYS A 82 -3.06 -6.64 8.84
CA LYS A 82 -4.32 -6.32 8.19
C LYS A 82 -4.87 -4.99 8.70
N TYR A 83 -5.24 -4.10 7.78
CA TYR A 83 -5.86 -2.83 8.11
C TYR A 83 -7.39 -2.99 8.08
N ASP A 84 -7.94 -3.09 9.28
CA ASP A 84 -9.36 -3.35 9.55
C ASP A 84 -10.11 -2.06 9.92
N GLU A 85 -10.00 -1.02 9.09
CA GLU A 85 -10.98 0.06 9.17
C GLU A 85 -12.10 -0.22 8.17
N THR A 86 -13.31 0.18 8.56
CA THR A 86 -14.51 0.20 7.72
C THR A 86 -14.35 1.27 6.64
N ILE A 87 -13.35 1.08 5.78
CA ILE A 87 -13.05 2.01 4.72
C ILE A 87 -13.90 1.58 3.54
N GLU A 88 -14.68 2.52 3.03
CA GLU A 88 -15.34 2.38 1.74
C GLU A 88 -14.25 2.46 0.65
N TYR A 89 -13.42 1.44 0.51
CA TYR A 89 -12.42 1.33 -0.56
C TYR A 89 -13.04 1.54 -1.94
N ILE A 90 -14.34 1.28 -2.08
CA ILE A 90 -15.15 1.59 -3.27
C ILE A 90 -15.16 3.08 -3.62
N LYS A 91 -14.85 3.97 -2.68
CA LYS A 91 -14.70 5.42 -2.90
C LYS A 91 -13.29 5.82 -3.37
N THR A 92 -12.37 4.88 -3.54
CA THR A 92 -11.02 5.17 -4.03
C THR A 92 -11.07 5.63 -5.48
N GLN A 93 -10.66 6.87 -5.73
CA GLN A 93 -10.63 7.44 -7.08
C GLN A 93 -9.25 7.42 -7.72
N TYR A 94 -8.19 7.37 -6.91
CA TYR A 94 -6.80 7.41 -7.36
C TYR A 94 -5.88 6.69 -6.39
N ILE A 95 -4.73 6.27 -6.90
CA ILE A 95 -3.61 5.76 -6.11
C ILE A 95 -2.43 6.70 -6.32
N GLN A 96 -1.78 7.12 -5.23
CA GLN A 96 -0.58 7.94 -5.28
C GLN A 96 0.61 7.16 -4.72
N VAL A 97 1.72 7.18 -5.44
CA VAL A 97 2.99 6.60 -5.00
C VAL A 97 4.03 7.70 -4.93
N ASN A 98 4.64 7.88 -3.75
CA ASN A 98 5.68 8.86 -3.50
C ASN A 98 6.96 8.17 -3.01
N GLY A 99 8.12 8.78 -3.28
CA GLY A 99 9.40 8.34 -2.71
C GLY A 99 10.00 7.06 -3.32
N LEU A 100 9.37 6.50 -4.36
CA LEU A 100 9.89 5.35 -5.12
C LEU A 100 10.22 5.77 -6.55
N ILE A 101 11.37 5.30 -7.06
CA ILE A 101 11.66 5.32 -8.49
C ILE A 101 10.95 4.13 -9.10
N LEU A 102 9.89 4.38 -9.87
CA LEU A 102 9.12 3.32 -10.51
C LEU A 102 10.00 2.61 -11.57
N ALA A 103 9.91 1.28 -11.62
CA ALA A 103 10.65 0.50 -12.61
C ALA A 103 10.18 0.87 -14.03
N LYS A 104 11.14 1.06 -14.95
CA LYS A 104 10.85 1.45 -16.36
C LYS A 104 9.90 0.47 -17.05
N ASN A 105 10.03 -0.81 -16.76
CA ASN A 105 9.10 -1.83 -17.18
C ASN A 105 8.27 -2.14 -15.94
N ASN A 106 6.96 -1.86 -15.96
CA ASN A 106 5.98 -2.22 -14.93
C ASN A 106 5.90 -1.28 -13.70
N PRO A 107 5.64 0.03 -13.87
CA PRO A 107 5.71 0.99 -12.77
C PRO A 107 4.63 0.78 -11.70
N ILE A 108 3.37 0.52 -12.10
CA ILE A 108 2.23 0.24 -11.21
C ILE A 108 1.25 -0.67 -11.95
N TRP A 109 0.78 -1.76 -11.32
CA TRP A 109 -0.25 -2.64 -11.87
C TRP A 109 -1.44 -2.69 -10.92
N ILE A 110 -2.60 -2.25 -11.39
CA ILE A 110 -3.87 -2.45 -10.67
C ILE A 110 -4.55 -3.64 -11.32
N LYS A 111 -4.42 -4.81 -10.70
CA LYS A 111 -5.19 -5.99 -11.10
C LYS A 111 -6.50 -5.99 -10.32
N LEU A 112 -7.58 -5.57 -10.96
CA LEU A 112 -8.92 -5.83 -10.44
C LEU A 112 -9.15 -7.34 -10.51
N LEU A 113 -9.11 -8.00 -9.37
CA LEU A 113 -9.61 -9.37 -9.24
C LEU A 113 -11.13 -9.27 -9.22
N ARG A 114 -11.75 -9.09 -10.39
CA ARG A 114 -13.17 -9.41 -10.52
C ARG A 114 -13.28 -10.93 -10.40
N GLU A 115 -14.19 -11.41 -9.56
CA GLU A 115 -14.69 -12.77 -9.74
C GLU A 115 -15.39 -12.79 -11.10
N LYS A 116 -14.62 -13.24 -12.10
CA LYS A 116 -14.90 -13.27 -13.54
C LYS A 116 -14.57 -11.98 -14.30
N ASP A 117 -13.79 -12.21 -15.35
CA ASP A 117 -13.60 -11.42 -16.56
C ASP A 117 -12.35 -10.53 -16.66
N GLU A 118 -11.56 -10.96 -17.65
CA GLU A 118 -10.40 -10.36 -18.25
C GLU A 118 -10.75 -8.99 -18.86
N GLU A 119 -10.36 -7.89 -18.23
CA GLU A 119 -10.20 -6.63 -18.97
C GLU A 119 -8.86 -5.98 -18.58
N LYS A 120 -7.90 -6.06 -19.51
CA LYS A 120 -6.66 -5.29 -19.48
C LYS A 120 -7.01 -3.80 -19.60
N LEU A 121 -6.78 -3.02 -18.55
CA LEU A 121 -6.58 -1.59 -18.67
C LEU A 121 -5.08 -1.32 -18.81
N ILE A 122 -4.69 -0.83 -19.99
CA ILE A 122 -3.36 -0.31 -20.29
C ILE A 122 -3.44 1.20 -20.02
N PHE A 123 -2.56 1.72 -19.16
CA PHE A 123 -2.29 3.15 -19.02
C PHE A 123 -0.95 3.48 -19.68
#